data_AF-A0A1Y2K6V3-F1
#
_entry.id   AF-A0A1Y2K6V3-F1
#
_cell.length_a   1.000
_cell.length_b   1.000
_cell.length_c   1.000
_cell.angle_alpha   90.00
_cell.angle_beta   90.00
_cell.angle_gamma   90.00
#
_symmetry.space_group_name_H-M   'P 1'
#
loop_
_entity.id
_entity.type
_entity.pdbx_description
1 polymer ?
#
loop_
_entity_poly.entity_id
_entity_poly.type
_entity_poly.pdbx_seq_one_letter_code
_entity_poly.pdbx_strand_id
1 'polypeptide(L)'
;MYEYMFFHEDIQAQFIMFLREKGVVASAKSDELGHLVEVSEEIDDALLDAVEARYDQLMDETESLVTSEDAESFAVSGIWVTLGDGRRSFAPVEVALMQKLNAALDLPEIQTLVEAIVQAVETPDDRPLCKRHEG
;
A
#
# COMPACT_ATOMS: atom_id res chain seq x y z
N MET A 1 17.42 9.21 -15.69
CA MET A 1 16.17 8.75 -15.02
C MET A 1 16.64 8.09 -13.75
N TYR A 2 16.01 8.32 -12.60
CA TYR A 2 16.45 7.70 -11.33
C TYR A 2 15.89 6.27 -11.24
N GLU A 3 16.72 5.31 -10.83
CA GLU A 3 16.36 3.89 -10.78
C GLU A 3 16.40 3.37 -9.34
N TYR A 4 15.28 2.82 -8.86
CA TYR A 4 15.13 2.29 -7.51
C TYR A 4 14.74 0.82 -7.57
N MET A 5 15.47 -0.04 -6.87
CA MET A 5 15.28 -1.49 -6.88
C MET A 5 14.67 -1.97 -5.57
N PHE A 6 13.70 -2.87 -5.68
CA PHE A 6 12.95 -3.45 -4.57
C PHE A 6 12.99 -4.97 -4.66
N PHE A 7 13.01 -5.63 -3.51
CA PHE A 7 12.96 -7.08 -3.40
C PHE A 7 11.53 -7.63 -3.31
N HIS A 8 10.59 -6.79 -2.84
CA HIS A 8 9.20 -7.16 -2.65
C HIS A 8 8.31 -6.27 -3.51
N GLU A 9 7.37 -6.90 -4.24
CA GLU A 9 6.30 -6.23 -5.01
C GLU A 9 5.56 -5.22 -4.12
N ASP A 10 5.40 -5.55 -2.83
CA ASP A 10 4.60 -4.75 -1.94
C ASP A 10 5.24 -3.38 -1.67
N ILE A 11 6.55 -3.38 -1.43
CA ILE A 11 7.36 -2.18 -1.18
C ILE A 11 7.44 -1.33 -2.45
N GLN A 12 7.61 -1.98 -3.61
CA GLN A 12 7.58 -1.33 -4.92
C GLN A 12 6.27 -0.56 -5.12
N ALA A 13 5.13 -1.19 -4.82
CA ALA A 13 3.82 -0.59 -4.96
C ALA A 13 3.65 0.64 -4.04
N GLN A 14 4.17 0.61 -2.81
CA GLN A 14 4.13 1.78 -1.91
C GLN A 14 4.90 2.97 -2.49
N PHE A 15 6.08 2.70 -3.04
CA PHE A 15 6.92 3.73 -3.63
C PHE A 15 6.26 4.37 -4.85
N ILE A 16 5.65 3.57 -5.73
CA ILE A 16 4.89 4.06 -6.88
C ILE A 16 3.70 4.93 -6.45
N MET A 17 3.00 4.54 -5.38
CA MET A 17 1.89 5.33 -4.83
C MET A 17 2.36 6.69 -4.29
N PHE A 18 3.46 6.71 -3.54
CA PHE A 18 4.08 7.95 -3.07
C PHE A 18 4.44 8.88 -4.22
N LEU A 19 5.07 8.34 -5.27
CA LEU A 19 5.42 9.08 -6.48
C LEU A 19 4.18 9.66 -7.17
N ARG A 20 3.11 8.88 -7.29
CA ARG A 20 1.82 9.35 -7.84
C ARG A 20 1.19 10.46 -7.01
N GLU A 21 1.21 10.37 -5.68
CA GLU A 21 0.67 11.41 -4.79
C GLU A 21 1.43 12.74 -4.96
N LYS A 22 2.75 12.66 -5.17
CA LYS A 22 3.60 13.82 -5.44
C LYS A 22 3.52 14.31 -6.88
N GLY A 23 2.72 13.68 -7.74
CA GLY A 23 2.57 14.02 -9.15
C GLY A 23 3.78 13.66 -10.01
N VAL A 24 4.63 12.75 -9.53
CA VAL A 24 5.85 12.32 -10.22
C VAL A 24 5.51 11.25 -11.24
N VAL A 25 6.03 11.42 -12.45
CA VAL A 25 5.96 10.40 -13.49
C VAL A 25 6.98 9.31 -13.18
N ALA A 26 6.49 8.08 -13.01
CA ALA A 26 7.31 6.91 -12.77
C ALA A 26 6.81 5.71 -13.56
N SER A 27 7.75 4.88 -13.99
CA SER A 27 7.53 3.59 -14.67
C SER A 27 7.97 2.48 -13.74
N ALA A 28 7.21 1.38 -13.71
CA ALA A 28 7.53 0.22 -12.89
C ALA A 28 7.74 -1.00 -13.79
N LYS A 29 8.80 -1.75 -13.51
CA LYS A 29 9.10 -3.04 -14.14
C LYS A 29 9.30 -4.08 -13.05
N SER A 30 8.85 -5.29 -13.28
CA SER A 30 8.99 -6.38 -12.33
C SER A 30 9.39 -7.61 -13.13
N ASP A 31 10.55 -8.18 -12.83
CA ASP A 31 11.14 -9.32 -13.52
C ASP A 31 11.64 -10.35 -12.50
N GLU A 32 12.10 -11.52 -12.95
CA GLU A 32 12.62 -12.59 -12.09
C GLU A 32 13.83 -12.16 -11.22
N LEU A 33 14.47 -11.03 -11.57
CA LEU A 33 15.61 -10.45 -10.86
C LEU A 33 15.21 -9.44 -9.78
N GLY A 34 13.95 -9.03 -9.72
CA GLY A 34 13.45 -8.05 -8.75
C GLY A 34 12.49 -7.02 -9.35
N HIS A 35 12.19 -6.01 -8.53
CA HIS A 35 11.17 -5.01 -8.79
C HIS A 35 11.82 -3.63 -8.98
N LEU A 36 11.81 -3.08 -10.19
CA LEU A 36 12.45 -1.80 -10.52
C LEU A 36 11.42 -0.68 -10.67
N VAL A 37 11.71 0.51 -10.13
CA VAL A 37 10.95 1.74 -10.38
C VAL A 37 11.87 2.79 -10.97
N GLU A 38 11.52 3.26 -12.16
CA GLU A 38 12.20 4.31 -12.91
C GLU A 38 11.43 5.62 -12.71
N VAL A 39 12.08 6.62 -12.13
CA VAL A 39 11.50 7.94 -11.81
C VAL A 39 12.10 8.99 -12.75
N SER A 40 11.25 9.86 -13.32
CA SER A 40 11.73 10.96 -14.16
C SER A 40 12.69 11.89 -13.42
N GLU A 41 13.73 12.36 -14.11
CA GLU A 41 14.66 13.38 -13.60
C GLU A 41 14.09 14.80 -13.66
N GLU A 42 12.92 14.98 -14.26
CA GLU A 42 12.21 16.25 -14.34
C GLU A 42 11.47 16.56 -13.02
N ILE A 43 12.17 16.41 -11.89
CA ILE A 43 11.70 16.71 -10.55
C ILE A 43 12.66 17.70 -9.87
N ASP A 44 12.13 18.65 -9.10
CA ASP A 44 12.95 19.60 -8.34
C ASP A 44 13.74 18.90 -7.21
N ASP A 45 14.87 19.49 -6.80
CA ASP A 45 15.75 18.95 -5.74
C ASP A 45 15.00 18.60 -4.45
N ALA A 46 14.05 19.44 -4.02
CA ALA A 46 13.24 19.19 -2.82
C ALA A 46 12.33 17.95 -2.96
N LEU A 47 11.94 17.62 -4.18
CA LEU A 47 11.14 16.44 -4.48
C LEU A 47 12.03 15.20 -4.55
N LEU A 48 13.22 15.34 -5.15
CA LEU A 48 14.23 14.30 -5.19
C LEU A 48 14.66 13.88 -3.77
N ASP A 49 14.96 14.84 -2.90
CA ASP A 49 15.26 14.59 -1.47
C ASP A 49 14.13 13.79 -0.78
N ALA A 50 12.87 14.13 -1.09
CA ALA A 50 11.72 13.42 -0.53
C ALA A 50 11.57 12.00 -1.08
N VAL A 51 11.92 11.79 -2.35
CA VAL A 51 11.93 10.46 -3.00
C VAL A 51 13.03 9.59 -2.40
N GLU A 52 14.25 10.12 -2.25
CA GLU A 52 15.37 9.40 -1.63
C GLU A 52 15.08 9.07 -0.16
N ALA A 53 14.58 10.03 0.62
CA ALA A 53 14.20 9.79 2.01
C ALA A 53 13.11 8.72 2.15
N ARG A 54 12.14 8.68 1.21
CA ARG A 54 11.10 7.66 1.21
C ARG A 54 11.65 6.29 0.81
N TYR A 55 12.60 6.25 -0.11
CA TYR A 55 13.27 5.01 -0.50
C TYR A 55 14.07 4.41 0.66
N ASP A 56 14.90 5.21 1.34
CA ASP A 56 15.67 4.77 2.51
C ASP A 56 14.75 4.24 3.61
N GLN A 57 13.68 4.98 3.92
CA GLN A 57 12.70 4.56 4.92
C GLN A 57 12.12 3.18 4.62
N LEU A 58 11.72 2.92 3.37
CA LEU A 58 11.15 1.65 2.95
C LEU A 58 12.18 0.49 3.03
N MET A 59 13.46 0.77 2.82
CA MET A 59 14.54 -0.22 2.94
C MET A 59 14.83 -0.57 4.41
N ASP A 60 14.92 0.43 5.29
CA ASP A 60 15.05 0.24 6.75
C ASP A 60 13.86 -0.57 7.31
N GLU A 61 12.65 -0.25 6.86
CA GLU A 61 11.43 -0.95 7.24
C GLU A 61 11.44 -2.42 6.81
N THR A 62 12.04 -2.73 5.65
CA THR A 62 12.20 -4.10 5.14
C THR A 62 13.27 -4.88 5.91
N GLU A 63 14.37 -4.23 6.32
CA GLU A 63 15.45 -4.89 7.08
C GLU A 63 15.02 -5.27 8.51
N SER A 64 14.17 -4.43 9.13
CA SER A 64 13.59 -4.71 10.45
C SER A 64 12.63 -5.91 10.45
N LEU A 65 11.92 -6.13 9.34
CA LEU A 65 11.00 -7.25 9.13
C LEU A 65 11.70 -8.61 9.01
N VAL A 66 12.89 -8.67 8.43
CA VAL A 66 13.65 -9.92 8.23
C VAL A 66 14.26 -10.47 9.52
N THR A 67 14.49 -9.60 10.52
CA THR A 67 15.19 -9.98 11.76
C THR A 67 14.25 -10.47 12.87
N SER A 68 12.93 -10.26 12.74
CA SER A 68 11.94 -10.76 13.69
C SER A 68 11.21 -11.97 13.10
N GLU A 69 11.32 -13.13 13.74
CA GLU A 69 10.69 -14.41 13.33
C GLU A 69 9.14 -14.42 13.33
N ASP A 70 8.49 -13.24 13.41
CA ASP A 70 7.03 -12.99 13.32
C ASP A 70 6.66 -12.26 12.01
N ALA A 71 7.39 -12.55 10.93
CA ALA A 71 7.36 -11.86 9.63
C ALA A 71 6.06 -12.01 8.81
N GLU A 72 4.96 -12.51 9.39
CA GLU A 72 3.70 -12.74 8.67
C GLU A 72 2.61 -11.69 8.93
N SER A 73 2.80 -10.72 9.83
CA SER A 73 1.68 -9.84 10.26
C SER A 73 1.99 -8.36 10.43
N PHE A 74 3.19 -7.90 10.05
CA PHE A 74 3.54 -6.49 10.13
C PHE A 74 3.89 -5.94 8.77
N ALA A 75 2.89 -5.97 7.89
CA ALA A 75 2.82 -5.07 6.77
C ALA A 75 3.28 -3.67 7.21
N VAL A 76 4.37 -3.22 6.63
CA VAL A 76 4.81 -1.84 6.70
C VAL A 76 3.67 -0.97 6.18
N SER A 77 2.97 -0.35 7.13
CA SER A 77 1.93 0.67 7.01
C SER A 77 0.98 0.57 5.81
N GLY A 78 0.30 -0.57 5.61
CA GLY A 78 -0.84 -0.61 4.71
C GLY A 78 -1.49 -1.97 4.58
N ILE A 79 -2.70 -1.98 4.02
CA ILE A 79 -3.53 -3.16 3.84
C ILE A 79 -3.56 -3.48 2.35
N TRP A 80 -3.22 -4.72 2.01
CA TRP A 80 -3.49 -5.24 0.67
C TRP A 80 -4.96 -5.55 0.51
N VAL A 81 -5.56 -4.96 -0.51
CA VAL A 81 -6.98 -5.06 -0.79
C VAL A 81 -7.16 -5.75 -2.13
N THR A 82 -7.98 -6.79 -2.18
CA THR A 82 -8.38 -7.43 -3.44
C THR A 82 -9.70 -6.84 -3.90
N LEU A 83 -9.70 -6.27 -5.11
CA LEU A 83 -10.88 -5.76 -5.80
C LEU A 83 -11.67 -6.90 -6.42
N GLY A 84 -12.96 -6.69 -6.67
CA GLY A 84 -13.87 -7.69 -7.23
C GLY A 84 -13.50 -8.16 -8.64
N ASP A 85 -12.64 -7.41 -9.35
CA ASP A 85 -12.06 -7.81 -10.62
C ASP A 85 -10.74 -8.58 -10.53
N GLY A 86 -10.31 -8.91 -9.31
CA GLY A 86 -9.09 -9.67 -9.02
C GLY A 86 -7.82 -8.82 -8.97
N ARG A 87 -7.89 -7.51 -9.20
CA ARG A 87 -6.73 -6.62 -9.00
C ARG A 87 -6.43 -6.46 -7.51
N ARG A 88 -5.14 -6.41 -7.18
CA ARG A 88 -4.67 -6.08 -5.82
C ARG A 88 -4.32 -4.60 -5.76
N SER A 89 -4.80 -3.91 -4.74
CA SER A 89 -4.53 -2.50 -4.46
C SER A 89 -3.95 -2.38 -3.06
N PHE A 90 -2.84 -1.66 -2.92
CA PHE A 90 -2.26 -1.37 -1.62
C PHE A 90 -2.85 -0.08 -1.05
N ALA A 91 -3.46 -0.16 0.13
CA ALA A 91 -3.97 0.98 0.86
C ALA A 91 -2.99 1.33 1.99
N PRO A 92 -2.22 2.43 1.90
CA PRO A 92 -1.34 2.82 2.99
C PRO A 92 -2.15 3.21 4.23
N VAL A 93 -1.76 2.68 5.39
CA VAL A 93 -2.38 2.92 6.70
C VAL A 93 -1.27 3.17 7.71
N GLU A 94 -1.30 4.30 8.40
CA GLU A 94 -0.27 4.62 9.41
C GLU A 94 -0.12 3.49 10.46
N VAL A 95 1.12 3.13 10.81
CA VAL A 95 1.42 2.11 11.85
C VAL A 95 0.63 2.36 13.13
N ALA A 96 0.55 3.61 13.59
CA ALA A 96 -0.15 3.97 14.82
C ALA A 96 -1.67 3.69 14.76
N LEU A 97 -2.26 3.73 13.56
CA LEU A 97 -3.67 3.37 13.35
C LEU A 97 -3.84 1.85 13.28
N MET A 98 -2.94 1.15 12.59
CA MET A 98 -2.93 -0.33 12.54
C MET A 98 -2.76 -0.95 13.93
N GLN A 99 -1.89 -0.39 14.77
CA GLN A 99 -1.72 -0.84 16.15
C GLN A 99 -2.99 -0.65 16.99
N LYS A 100 -3.73 0.44 16.79
CA LYS A 100 -5.02 0.66 17.46
C LYS A 100 -6.09 -0.30 16.95
N LEU A 101 -6.09 -0.62 15.66
CA LEU A 101 -6.97 -1.61 15.05
C LEU A 101 -6.70 -3.00 15.63
N ASN A 102 -5.45 -3.47 15.62
CA ASN A 102 -5.06 -4.77 16.18
C ASN A 102 -5.30 -4.88 17.70
N ALA A 103 -5.35 -3.75 18.43
CA ALA A 103 -5.72 -3.75 19.84
C ALA A 103 -7.23 -3.98 20.08
N ALA A 104 -8.06 -3.80 19.06
CA ALA A 104 -9.51 -3.86 19.15
C ALA A 104 -10.15 -4.95 18.27
N LEU A 105 -9.48 -5.37 17.19
CA LEU A 105 -9.94 -6.29 16.17
C LEU A 105 -8.82 -7.26 15.80
N ASP A 106 -9.17 -8.51 15.59
CA ASP A 106 -8.25 -9.48 15.02
C ASP A 106 -8.13 -9.29 13.49
N LEU A 107 -7.03 -9.76 12.91
CA LEU A 107 -6.76 -9.67 11.47
C LEU A 107 -7.93 -10.06 10.54
N PRO A 108 -8.65 -11.19 10.76
CA PRO A 108 -9.80 -11.54 9.92
C PRO A 108 -10.97 -10.53 10.01
N GLU A 109 -11.14 -9.85 11.14
CA GLU A 109 -12.18 -8.82 11.30
C GLU A 109 -11.81 -7.56 10.53
N ILE A 110 -10.53 -7.20 10.52
CA ILE A 110 -10.00 -6.09 9.72
C ILE A 110 -10.17 -6.38 8.22
N GLN A 111 -9.86 -7.61 7.78
CA GLN A 111 -10.11 -8.03 6.40
C GLN A 111 -11.59 -7.94 6.03
N THR A 112 -12.48 -8.43 6.90
CA THR A 112 -13.93 -8.36 6.69
C THR A 112 -14.42 -6.91 6.54
N LEU A 113 -13.90 -5.99 7.35
CA LEU A 113 -14.21 -4.56 7.25
C LEU A 113 -13.76 -3.99 5.90
N VAL A 114 -12.56 -4.32 5.46
CA VAL A 114 -11.98 -3.85 4.20
C VAL A 114 -12.76 -4.38 3.00
N GLU A 115 -13.10 -5.67 2.98
CA GLU A 115 -13.93 -6.29 1.94
C GLU A 115 -15.30 -5.63 1.83
N ALA A 116 -15.94 -5.31 2.96
CA ALA A 116 -17.23 -4.61 2.96
C ALA A 116 -17.13 -3.20 2.35
N ILE A 117 -16.02 -2.49 2.59
CA ILE A 117 -15.76 -1.17 1.99
C ILE A 117 -15.55 -1.31 0.47
N VAL A 118 -14.73 -2.27 0.04
CA VAL A 118 -14.50 -2.56 -1.39
C VAL A 118 -15.80 -2.85 -2.10
N GLN A 119 -16.61 -3.75 -1.54
CA GLN A 119 -17.89 -4.12 -2.11
C GLN A 119 -18.83 -2.92 -2.25
N ALA A 120 -18.86 -2.03 -1.26
CA ALA A 120 -19.68 -0.81 -1.31
C ALA A 120 -19.18 0.21 -2.34
N VAL A 121 -17.86 0.30 -2.57
CA VAL A 121 -17.26 1.19 -3.57
C VAL A 121 -17.46 0.66 -4.98
N GLU A 122 -17.30 -0.65 -5.19
CA GLU A 122 -17.43 -1.29 -6.50
C GLU A 122 -18.89 -1.53 -6.90
N THR A 123 -19.77 -1.75 -5.92
CA THR A 123 -21.21 -1.88 -6.11
C THR A 123 -21.93 -0.82 -5.29
N PRO A 124 -21.90 0.46 -5.73
CA PRO A 124 -22.56 1.54 -5.02
C PRO A 124 -24.07 1.28 -4.97
N ASP A 125 -24.58 1.11 -3.75
CA ASP A 125 -26.01 0.97 -3.49
C ASP A 125 -26.58 2.33 -3.09
N ASP A 126 -27.09 3.08 -4.07
CA ASP A 126 -27.72 4.40 -3.89
C ASP A 126 -29.10 4.33 -3.20
N ARG A 127 -29.54 3.15 -2.75
CA ARG A 127 -30.80 3.03 -2.00
C ARG A 127 -30.65 3.69 -0.63
N PRO A 128 -31.65 4.48 -0.19
CA PRO A 128 -31.60 5.10 1.12
C PRO A 128 -31.56 4.04 2.23
N LEU A 129 -30.78 4.29 3.29
CA LEU A 129 -30.51 3.35 4.40
C LEU A 129 -31.78 2.74 5.01
N CYS A 130 -32.90 3.46 4.97
CA CYS A 130 -34.21 3.01 5.44
C CYS A 130 -34.86 1.89 4.60
N LYS A 131 -34.28 1.49 3.46
CA LYS A 131 -34.75 0.39 2.59
C LYS A 131 -33.83 -0.84 2.62
N ARG A 132 -32.73 -0.82 3.39
CA ARG A 132 -31.69 -1.85 3.38
C ARG A 132 -31.97 -3.05 4.31
N HIS A 133 -32.97 -2.96 5.19
CA HIS A 133 -33.30 -3.98 6.20
C HIS A 133 -34.58 -4.80 5.95
N GLU A 134 -35.18 -4.72 4.76
CA GLU A 134 -36.31 -5.59 4.41
C GLU A 134 -35.80 -6.82 3.64
N GLY A 135 -35.43 -7.87 4.39
CA GLY A 135 -35.00 -9.17 3.88
C GLY A 135 -34.77 -10.17 5.00
#